data_AF-A0A1F9Y2B4-F1
#
_entry.id   AF-A0A1F9Y2B4-F1
#
_cell.length_a   1.000
_cell.length_b   1.000
_cell.length_c   1.000
_cell.angle_alpha   90.00
_cell.angle_beta   90.00
_cell.angle_gamma   90.00
#
_symmetry.space_group_name_H-M   'P 1'
#
loop_
_entity.id
_entity.type
_entity.pdbx_description
1 polymer ?
#
loop_
_entity_poly.entity_id
_entity_poly.type
_entity_poly.pdbx_seq_one_letter_code
_entity_poly.pdbx_strand_id
1 'polypeptide(L)'
;MKIKIVLFILVLTLPVQLLAKGGVVPCLATCMMGDSRIGLAMNEGKDIEVYDWLNLVGSLSGLSVATRAYAGYENGYKQAGTVGFCVGYLWGPRPGRMFKEYKLRTMEVLMCIPVVNIYPCVALPLEAYAGHTLTEIIQSEGLKR
;
A
#
# COMPACT_ATOMS: atom_id res chain seq x y z
N MET A 1 -13.76 27.43 -20.50
CA MET A 1 -12.78 26.67 -21.32
C MET A 1 -11.40 26.49 -20.68
N LYS A 2 -11.01 27.26 -19.66
CA LYS A 2 -9.67 27.16 -19.03
C LYS A 2 -9.48 25.94 -18.11
N ILE A 3 -10.55 25.44 -17.48
CA ILE A 3 -10.51 24.30 -16.54
C ILE A 3 -10.19 22.97 -17.25
N LYS A 4 -10.70 22.77 -18.48
CA LYS A 4 -10.44 21.55 -19.26
C LYS A 4 -8.98 21.42 -19.69
N ILE A 5 -8.30 22.55 -19.92
CA ILE A 5 -6.88 22.58 -20.32
C ILE A 5 -5.98 22.25 -19.13
N VAL A 6 -6.30 22.76 -17.93
CA VAL A 6 -5.55 22.43 -16.70
C VAL A 6 -5.69 20.94 -16.34
N LEU A 7 -6.90 20.37 -16.47
CA LEU A 7 -7.12 18.95 -16.23
C LEU A 7 -6.36 18.07 -17.24
N PHE A 8 -6.29 18.50 -18.50
CA PHE A 8 -5.58 17.78 -19.57
C PHE A 8 -4.06 17.83 -19.38
N ILE A 9 -3.51 18.97 -18.93
CA ILE A 9 -2.09 19.10 -18.60
C ILE A 9 -1.73 18.25 -17.38
N LEU A 10 -2.59 18.19 -16.35
CA LEU A 10 -2.37 17.36 -15.16
C LEU A 10 -2.33 15.86 -15.50
N VAL A 11 -3.16 15.42 -16.45
CA VAL A 11 -3.21 14.03 -16.93
C VAL A 11 -2.00 13.67 -17.81
N LEU A 12 -1.45 14.63 -18.56
CA LEU A 12 -0.30 14.44 -19.45
C LEU A 12 1.07 14.52 -18.76
N THR A 13 1.17 15.07 -17.54
CA THR A 13 2.43 15.10 -16.78
C THR A 13 2.63 13.90 -15.85
N LEU A 14 1.58 13.10 -15.60
CA LEU A 14 1.66 11.88 -14.79
C LEU A 14 2.65 10.81 -15.30
N PRO A 15 2.84 10.57 -16.62
CA PRO A 15 3.70 9.46 -17.06
C PRO A 15 5.21 9.72 -16.87
N VAL A 16 5.65 10.98 -16.66
CA VAL A 16 7.09 11.31 -16.52
C VAL A 16 7.60 11.07 -15.09
N GLN A 17 6.71 11.01 -14.10
CA GLN A 17 7.08 10.75 -12.71
C GLN A 17 7.12 9.25 -12.37
N LEU A 18 6.71 8.37 -13.30
CA LEU A 18 6.66 6.92 -13.08
C LEU A 18 8.04 6.26 -12.89
N LEU A 19 9.15 6.94 -13.19
CA LEU A 19 10.51 6.42 -12.97
C LEU A 19 11.29 7.11 -11.85
N ALA A 20 10.77 8.18 -11.25
CA ALA A 20 11.45 8.86 -10.16
C ALA A 20 11.06 8.19 -8.84
N LYS A 21 12.05 7.68 -8.11
CA LYS A 21 11.88 7.13 -6.75
C LYS A 21 11.20 8.18 -5.85
N GLY A 22 10.05 7.85 -5.29
CA GLY A 22 9.29 8.71 -4.39
C GLY A 22 8.28 9.65 -5.05
N GLY A 23 7.84 10.66 -4.29
CA GLY A 23 6.92 11.69 -4.75
C GLY A 23 5.45 11.46 -4.40
N VAL A 24 4.59 12.27 -5.03
CA VAL A 24 3.18 12.38 -4.65
C VAL A 24 2.39 11.12 -5.00
N VAL A 25 2.72 10.46 -6.12
CA VAL A 25 2.00 9.26 -6.60
C VAL A 25 2.12 8.07 -5.63
N PRO A 26 3.33 7.62 -5.21
CA PRO A 26 3.43 6.52 -4.24
C PRO A 26 2.88 6.87 -2.85
N CYS A 27 2.94 8.15 -2.47
CA CYS A 27 2.29 8.66 -1.26
C CYS A 27 0.76 8.49 -1.32
N LEU A 28 0.12 8.99 -2.39
CA LEU A 28 -1.33 8.87 -2.58
C LEU A 28 -1.78 7.40 -2.69
N ALA A 29 -1.00 6.56 -3.38
CA ALA A 29 -1.29 5.12 -3.46
C ALA A 29 -1.34 4.48 -2.07
N THR A 30 -0.38 4.81 -1.19
CA THR A 30 -0.35 4.31 0.19
C THR A 30 -1.54 4.81 1.01
N CYS A 31 -1.94 6.07 0.84
CA CYS A 31 -3.11 6.63 1.53
C CYS A 31 -4.44 5.99 1.07
N MET A 32 -4.60 5.77 -0.24
CA MET A 32 -5.91 5.48 -0.83
C MET A 32 -6.18 4.00 -1.04
N MET A 33 -5.16 3.19 -1.33
CA MET A 33 -5.35 1.77 -1.63
C MET A 33 -5.41 0.88 -0.38
N GLY A 34 -5.16 1.46 0.80
CA GLY A 34 -5.26 0.75 2.08
C GLY A 34 -4.27 -0.40 2.23
N ASP A 35 -3.17 -0.36 1.47
CA ASP A 35 -2.02 -1.26 1.55
C ASP A 35 -0.81 -0.47 2.05
N SER A 36 -0.20 -0.96 3.13
CA SER A 36 0.92 -0.32 3.82
C SER A 36 2.25 -0.39 3.06
N ARG A 37 2.39 -1.28 2.07
CA ARG A 37 3.64 -1.53 1.32
C ARG A 37 3.57 -1.08 -0.13
N ILE A 38 2.42 -0.62 -0.61
CA ILE A 38 2.23 -0.28 -2.03
C ILE A 38 3.13 0.86 -2.50
N GLY A 39 3.21 1.99 -1.80
CA GLY A 39 4.05 3.11 -2.21
C GLY A 39 5.53 2.76 -2.21
N LEU A 40 5.96 1.93 -1.26
CA LEU A 40 7.33 1.39 -1.20
C LEU A 40 7.62 0.45 -2.37
N ALA A 41 6.65 -0.35 -2.78
CA ALA A 41 6.76 -1.23 -3.96
C ALA A 41 6.77 -0.41 -5.27
N MET A 42 5.99 0.66 -5.36
CA MET A 42 6.02 1.58 -6.51
C MET A 42 7.38 2.26 -6.65
N ASN A 43 8.04 2.59 -5.53
CA ASN A 43 9.42 3.11 -5.53
C ASN A 43 10.46 2.10 -6.02
N GLU A 44 10.13 0.80 -6.05
CA GLU A 44 10.94 -0.26 -6.67
C GLU A 44 10.60 -0.48 -8.15
N GLY A 45 9.69 0.30 -8.72
CA GLY A 45 9.17 0.08 -10.07
C GLY A 45 8.23 -1.13 -10.17
N LYS A 46 7.66 -1.60 -9.06
CA LYS A 46 6.62 -2.64 -9.10
C LYS A 46 5.27 -2.01 -9.38
N ASP A 47 4.56 -2.61 -10.32
CA ASP A 47 3.20 -2.20 -10.68
C ASP A 47 2.21 -2.42 -9.53
N ILE A 48 1.14 -1.63 -9.57
CA ILE A 48 -0.03 -1.76 -8.71
C ILE A 48 -0.80 -3.02 -9.11
N GLU A 49 -1.11 -3.87 -8.14
CA GLU A 49 -1.74 -5.15 -8.40
C GLU A 49 -3.27 -5.04 -8.44
N VAL A 50 -3.93 -6.03 -9.06
CA VAL A 50 -5.40 -6.09 -9.16
C VAL A 50 -6.08 -5.97 -7.80
N TYR A 51 -5.47 -6.55 -6.76
CA TYR A 51 -6.01 -6.55 -5.41
C TYR A 51 -5.84 -5.21 -4.67
N ASP A 52 -4.82 -4.43 -5.05
CA ASP A 52 -4.64 -3.05 -4.56
C ASP A 52 -5.77 -2.17 -5.11
N TRP A 53 -6.07 -2.31 -6.41
CA TRP A 53 -7.21 -1.64 -7.04
C TRP A 53 -8.55 -2.07 -6.46
N LEU A 54 -8.71 -3.36 -6.15
CA LEU A 54 -9.93 -3.89 -5.56
C LEU A 54 -10.22 -3.25 -4.19
N ASN A 55 -9.18 -3.04 -3.38
CA ASN A 55 -9.32 -2.33 -2.09
C ASN A 55 -9.69 -0.86 -2.27
N LEU A 56 -9.12 -0.16 -3.27
CA LEU A 56 -9.49 1.22 -3.57
C LEU A 56 -10.97 1.31 -3.98
N VAL A 57 -11.39 0.51 -4.96
CA VAL A 57 -12.78 0.50 -5.47
C VAL A 57 -13.76 0.10 -4.37
N GLY A 58 -13.41 -0.90 -3.56
CA GLY A 58 -14.19 -1.29 -2.40
C GLY A 58 -14.37 -0.17 -1.39
N SER A 59 -13.30 0.58 -1.12
CA SER A 59 -13.33 1.73 -0.20
C SER A 59 -14.21 2.87 -0.71
N LEU A 60 -14.19 3.14 -2.02
CA LEU A 60 -15.01 4.18 -2.63
C LEU A 60 -16.50 3.79 -2.77
N SER A 61 -16.80 2.50 -2.89
CA SER A 61 -18.16 1.98 -3.10
C SER A 61 -18.89 1.58 -1.82
N GLY A 62 -18.24 1.70 -0.65
CA GLY A 62 -18.79 1.22 0.63
C GLY A 62 -18.74 -0.30 0.81
N LEU A 63 -18.17 -1.04 -0.15
CA LEU A 63 -17.94 -2.50 -0.10
C LEU A 63 -16.56 -2.87 0.45
N SER A 64 -15.95 -1.97 1.22
CA SER A 64 -14.57 -2.09 1.73
C SER A 64 -14.36 -3.37 2.54
N VAL A 65 -15.35 -3.75 3.36
CA VAL A 65 -15.29 -4.96 4.18
C VAL A 65 -15.23 -6.22 3.32
N ALA A 66 -16.07 -6.31 2.28
CA ALA A 66 -16.16 -7.48 1.41
C ALA A 66 -14.94 -7.60 0.49
N THR A 67 -14.51 -6.49 -0.10
CA THR A 67 -13.32 -6.44 -0.98
C THR A 67 -12.05 -6.74 -0.22
N ARG A 68 -11.86 -6.20 1.00
CA ARG A 68 -10.72 -6.54 1.87
C ARG A 68 -10.75 -7.99 2.33
N ALA A 69 -11.92 -8.54 2.65
CA ALA A 69 -12.06 -9.96 2.99
C ALA A 69 -11.67 -10.86 1.81
N TYR A 70 -12.14 -10.53 0.61
CA TYR A 70 -11.79 -11.28 -0.60
C TYR A 70 -10.30 -11.18 -0.93
N ALA A 71 -9.73 -9.97 -0.93
CA ALA A 71 -8.31 -9.75 -1.18
C ALA A 71 -7.43 -10.44 -0.13
N GLY A 72 -7.84 -10.41 1.14
CA GLY A 72 -7.17 -11.11 2.25
C GLY A 72 -7.26 -12.63 2.13
N TYR A 73 -8.38 -13.17 1.61
CA TYR A 73 -8.50 -14.60 1.34
C TYR A 73 -7.62 -15.04 0.17
N GLU A 74 -7.71 -14.36 -0.96
CA GLU A 74 -6.98 -14.73 -2.18
C GLU A 74 -5.45 -14.54 -2.03
N ASN A 75 -4.98 -13.41 -1.47
CA ASN A 75 -3.54 -13.14 -1.34
C ASN A 75 -2.94 -13.55 0.00
N GLY A 76 -3.72 -13.45 1.08
CA GLY A 76 -3.24 -13.73 2.43
C GLY A 76 -3.41 -15.20 2.78
N TYR A 77 -4.65 -15.70 2.77
CA TYR A 77 -4.97 -17.05 3.23
C TYR A 77 -4.28 -18.13 2.41
N LYS A 78 -4.34 -18.04 1.08
CA LYS A 78 -3.73 -19.03 0.20
C LYS A 78 -2.20 -19.09 0.31
N GLN A 79 -1.54 -18.02 0.77
CA GLN A 79 -0.08 -17.95 0.83
C GLN A 79 0.48 -18.19 2.24
N ALA A 80 -0.16 -17.62 3.26
CA ALA A 80 0.34 -17.63 4.64
C ALA A 80 -0.73 -18.10 5.66
N GLY A 81 -1.81 -18.74 5.21
CA GLY A 81 -2.83 -19.33 6.06
C GLY A 81 -3.69 -18.30 6.80
N THR A 82 -4.25 -18.70 7.94
CA THR A 82 -5.16 -17.85 8.74
C THR A 82 -4.52 -16.53 9.17
N VAL A 83 -3.22 -16.53 9.49
CA VAL A 83 -2.51 -15.31 9.86
C VAL A 83 -2.30 -14.41 8.64
N GLY A 84 -1.97 -14.98 7.48
CA GLY A 84 -1.92 -14.25 6.21
C GLY A 84 -3.24 -13.56 5.87
N PHE A 85 -4.37 -14.21 6.13
CA PHE A 85 -5.70 -13.61 5.97
C PHE A 85 -5.88 -12.37 6.84
N CYS A 86 -5.65 -12.49 8.15
CA CYS A 86 -5.81 -11.38 9.09
C CYS A 86 -4.88 -10.23 8.73
N VAL A 87 -3.65 -10.56 8.32
CA VAL A 87 -2.68 -9.56 7.89
C VAL A 87 -3.14 -8.84 6.62
N GLY A 88 -3.57 -9.63 5.64
CA GLY A 88 -4.09 -9.14 4.36
C GLY A 88 -5.30 -8.21 4.52
N TYR A 89 -6.20 -8.58 5.42
CA TYR A 89 -7.42 -7.85 5.71
C TYR A 89 -7.17 -6.49 6.38
N LEU A 90 -6.24 -6.45 7.34
CA LEU A 90 -5.98 -5.25 8.16
C LEU A 90 -5.01 -4.27 7.48
N TRP A 91 -3.90 -4.78 6.94
CA TRP A 91 -2.77 -3.97 6.46
C TRP A 91 -2.60 -3.94 4.94
N GLY A 92 -3.44 -4.68 4.21
CA GLY A 92 -3.44 -4.76 2.75
C GLY A 92 -2.93 -6.09 2.20
N PRO A 93 -3.21 -6.40 0.92
CA PRO A 93 -2.91 -7.68 0.30
C PRO A 93 -1.41 -8.02 0.27
N ARG A 94 -0.51 -7.04 0.09
CA ARG A 94 0.93 -7.29 -0.01
C ARG A 94 1.56 -7.75 1.30
N PRO A 95 1.34 -7.09 2.46
CA PRO A 95 1.77 -7.62 3.76
C PRO A 95 1.26 -9.05 4.01
N GLY A 96 -0.01 -9.33 3.67
CA GLY A 96 -0.63 -10.65 3.87
C GLY A 96 0.08 -11.75 3.07
N ARG A 97 0.39 -11.45 1.81
CA ARG A 97 1.15 -12.33 0.93
C ARG A 97 2.57 -12.58 1.42
N MET A 98 3.25 -11.51 1.84
CA MET A 98 4.65 -11.53 2.22
C MET A 98 4.90 -12.13 3.62
N PHE A 99 3.86 -12.41 4.40
CA PHE A 99 3.99 -12.80 5.81
C PHE A 99 4.77 -14.10 6.04
N LYS A 100 4.80 -15.01 5.06
CA LYS A 100 5.56 -16.27 5.15
C LYS A 100 7.07 -16.03 5.11
N GLU A 101 7.50 -15.05 4.32
CA GLU A 101 8.92 -14.74 4.07
C GLU A 101 9.44 -13.60 4.95
N TYR A 102 8.55 -12.68 5.33
CA TYR A 102 8.88 -11.46 6.06
C TYR A 102 8.03 -11.29 7.30
N LYS A 103 8.60 -10.68 8.32
CA LYS A 103 7.90 -10.24 9.54
C LYS A 103 7.07 -8.99 9.24
N LEU A 104 6.11 -8.71 10.11
CA LEU A 104 5.39 -7.45 10.11
C LEU A 104 6.30 -6.36 10.66
N ARG A 105 6.18 -5.16 10.08
CA ARG A 105 6.85 -3.96 10.58
C ARG A 105 6.18 -3.50 11.85
N THR A 106 6.94 -2.85 12.73
CA THR A 106 6.34 -2.18 13.90
C THR A 106 5.30 -1.15 13.47
N MET A 107 5.57 -0.41 12.39
CA MET A 107 4.62 0.55 11.80
C MET A 107 3.29 -0.08 11.39
N GLU A 108 3.32 -1.28 10.82
CA GLU A 108 2.11 -2.03 10.46
C GLU A 108 1.36 -2.41 11.75
N VAL A 109 2.03 -3.03 12.72
CA VAL A 109 1.38 -3.44 13.98
C VAL A 109 0.74 -2.25 14.70
N LEU A 110 1.39 -1.08 14.69
CA LEU A 110 0.86 0.15 15.29
C LEU A 110 -0.44 0.63 14.63
N MET A 111 -0.70 0.30 13.36
CA MET A 111 -1.97 0.65 12.71
C MET A 111 -3.18 -0.04 13.36
N CYS A 112 -2.98 -1.17 14.04
CA CYS A 112 -4.06 -1.86 14.73
C CYS A 112 -4.45 -1.23 16.07
N ILE A 113 -3.65 -0.30 16.59
CA ILE A 113 -3.91 0.38 17.85
C ILE A 113 -4.64 1.69 17.54
N PRO A 114 -5.96 1.82 17.81
CA PRO A 114 -6.75 2.96 17.34
C PRO A 114 -6.20 4.33 17.75
N VAL A 115 -5.60 4.41 18.95
CA VAL A 115 -5.05 5.64 19.52
C VAL A 115 -3.72 6.04 18.88
N VAL A 116 -2.91 5.07 18.45
CA VAL A 116 -1.57 5.30 17.89
C VAL A 116 -1.58 5.31 16.36
N ASN A 117 -2.65 4.81 15.74
CA ASN A 117 -2.81 4.66 14.28
C ASN A 117 -2.62 5.96 13.48
N ILE A 118 -2.80 7.14 14.09
CA ILE A 118 -2.55 8.43 13.43
C ILE A 118 -1.10 8.53 12.95
N TYR A 119 -0.13 8.04 13.74
CA TYR A 119 1.27 8.09 13.38
C TYR A 119 1.60 7.26 12.11
N PRO A 120 1.33 5.94 12.04
CA PRO A 120 1.60 5.17 10.83
C PRO A 120 0.76 5.61 9.63
N CYS A 121 -0.45 6.15 9.82
CA CYS A 121 -1.22 6.75 8.73
C CYS A 121 -0.50 7.92 8.04
N VAL A 122 0.36 8.64 8.74
CA VAL A 122 1.13 9.77 8.18
C VAL A 122 2.55 9.32 7.77
N ALA A 123 3.20 8.52 8.61
CA ALA A 123 4.57 8.12 8.40
C ALA A 123 4.74 7.17 7.20
N LEU A 124 3.84 6.21 6.98
CA LEU A 124 3.94 5.28 5.84
C LEU A 124 3.86 6.01 4.48
N PRO A 125 2.89 6.93 4.25
CA PRO A 125 2.89 7.75 3.04
C PRO A 125 4.11 8.66 2.92
N LEU A 126 4.64 9.18 4.03
CA LEU A 126 5.86 9.99 4.01
C LEU A 126 7.11 9.17 3.66
N GLU A 127 7.22 7.93 4.12
CA GLU A 127 8.29 7.01 3.71
C GLU A 127 8.23 6.76 2.20
N ALA A 128 7.02 6.51 1.68
CA ALA A 128 6.78 6.36 0.25
C ALA A 128 7.09 7.66 -0.52
N TYR A 129 6.76 8.83 0.02
CA TYR A 129 7.06 10.14 -0.57
C TYR A 129 8.57 10.41 -0.63
N ALA A 130 9.30 10.11 0.44
CA ALA A 130 10.75 10.23 0.53
C ALA A 130 11.48 9.25 -0.40
N GLY A 131 10.75 8.30 -0.98
CA GLY A 131 11.26 7.38 -1.97
C GLY A 131 11.73 6.06 -1.39
N HIS A 132 11.60 5.79 -0.09
CA HIS A 132 12.06 4.52 0.48
C HIS A 132 11.50 3.31 -0.29
N THR A 133 12.34 2.34 -0.57
CA THR A 133 11.93 1.09 -1.22
C THR A 133 11.57 0.04 -0.18
N LEU A 134 10.75 -0.93 -0.59
CA LEU A 134 10.37 -2.03 0.29
C LEU A 134 11.58 -2.87 0.72
N THR A 135 12.54 -3.06 -0.17
CA THR A 135 13.79 -3.81 0.05
C THR A 135 14.70 -3.06 1.02
N GLU A 136 14.83 -1.73 0.90
CA GLU A 136 15.56 -0.91 1.87
C GLU A 136 14.99 -1.07 3.27
N ILE A 137 13.66 -0.97 3.40
CA ILE A 137 12.95 -1.11 4.68
C ILE A 137 13.13 -2.52 5.26
N ILE A 138 13.02 -3.57 4.43
CA ILE A 138 13.23 -4.95 4.86
C ILE A 138 14.64 -5.17 5.40
N GLN A 139 15.64 -4.56 4.76
CA GLN A 139 17.03 -4.63 5.19
C GLN A 139 17.27 -3.82 6.46
N SER A 140 16.78 -2.59 6.53
CA SER A 140 17.00 -1.69 7.68
C SER A 140 16.31 -2.18 8.94
N GLU A 141 15.12 -2.80 8.82
CA GLU A 141 14.34 -3.31 9.95
C GLU A 141 14.58 -4.80 10.22
N GLY A 142 15.43 -5.49 9.42
CA GLY A 142 15.74 -6.91 9.63
C GLY A 142 14.51 -7.81 9.54
N LEU A 143 13.61 -7.55 8.58
CA LEU A 143 12.29 -8.20 8.52
C LEU A 143 12.32 -9.61 7.95
N LYS A 144 13.44 -10.07 7.38
CA LYS A 144 13.55 -11.42 6.85
C LYS A 144 13.44 -12.45 7.97
N ARG A 145 12.65 -13.51 7.76
CA ARG A 145 12.51 -14.61 8.73
C ARG A 145 13.65 -15.61 8.66
#